data_AF-A0A931YE49-F1
#
_entry.id   AF-A0A931YE49-F1
#
_cell.length_a   1.000
_cell.length_b   1.000
_cell.length_c   1.000
_cell.angle_alpha   90.00
_cell.angle_beta   90.00
_cell.angle_gamma   90.00
#
_symmetry.space_group_name_H-M   'P 1'
#
loop_
_entity.id
_entity.type
_entity.pdbx_description
1 polymer ?
#
loop_
_entity_poly.entity_id
_entity_poly.type
_entity_poly.pdbx_seq_one_letter_code
_entity_poly.pdbx_strand_id
1 'polypeptide(L)'
;MSETTARLLAPLPPAAPGSGGHVLARRSTSLAPRVLVLGGGFAGVTTALALARRCRGVLPVHVTLVSDRNFFLFTPMLAEAAT
;
A
#
# COMPACT_ATOMS: atom_id res chain seq x y z
N MET A 1 4.02 4.46 33.01
CA MET A 1 2.92 5.40 32.69
C MET A 1 3.33 6.13 31.43
N SER A 2 3.02 5.60 30.24
CA SER A 2 1.72 5.61 29.55
C SER A 2 1.64 6.77 28.57
N GLU A 3 1.42 6.40 27.30
CA GLU A 3 0.64 7.14 26.31
C GLU A 3 1.17 8.50 25.81
N THR A 4 1.48 8.58 24.50
CA THR A 4 0.81 9.52 23.57
C THR A 4 1.09 9.04 22.14
N THR A 5 0.46 7.92 21.79
CA THR A 5 0.31 7.41 20.43
C THR A 5 -1.03 7.93 19.90
N ALA A 6 -1.05 9.12 19.33
CA ALA A 6 -2.23 9.67 18.67
C ALA A 6 -1.84 10.55 17.48
N ARG A 7 -1.32 9.90 16.43
CA ARG A 7 -1.37 10.44 15.07
C ARG A 7 -2.31 9.58 14.23
N LEU A 8 -3.59 9.63 14.59
CA LEU A 8 -4.67 9.16 13.73
C LEU A 8 -5.44 10.41 13.26
N LEU A 9 -5.79 10.41 11.96
CA LEU A 9 -6.77 11.30 11.32
C LEU A 9 -6.29 12.66 10.79
N ALA A 10 -5.28 12.66 9.92
CA ALA A 10 -5.35 13.57 8.78
C ALA A 10 -6.24 12.90 7.71
N PRO A 11 -7.33 13.54 7.24
CA PRO A 11 -8.14 12.99 6.16
C PRO A 11 -7.27 12.77 4.91
N LEU A 12 -7.39 11.58 4.31
CA LEU A 12 -6.73 11.27 3.04
C LEU A 12 -7.23 12.27 1.98
N PRO A 13 -6.35 13.02 1.29
CA PRO A 13 -6.78 13.90 0.21
C PRO A 13 -7.50 13.08 -0.88
N PRO A 14 -8.54 13.65 -1.53
CA PRO A 14 -9.24 12.97 -2.61
C PRO A 14 -8.21 12.60 -3.70
N ALA A 15 -8.25 11.35 -4.16
CA ALA A 15 -7.32 10.80 -5.14
C ALA A 15 -7.27 11.71 -6.38
N ALA A 16 -6.16 12.43 -6.55
CA ALA A 16 -5.92 13.26 -7.72
C ALA A 16 -5.77 12.35 -8.96
N PRO A 17 -6.43 12.65 -10.08
CA PRO A 17 -6.20 11.95 -11.33
C PRO A 17 -4.88 12.45 -11.90
N GLY A 18 -3.84 11.61 -11.88
CA GLY A 18 -2.55 12.00 -12.44
C GLY A 18 -1.45 11.00 -12.15
N SER A 19 -1.19 10.16 -13.15
CA SER A 19 0.02 9.36 -13.32
C SER A 19 1.26 10.25 -13.32
N GLY A 20 1.77 10.56 -12.14
CA GLY A 20 3.00 11.31 -11.98
C GLY A 20 3.64 10.88 -10.68
N GLY A 21 4.63 10.00 -10.77
CA GLY A 21 5.47 9.68 -9.63
C GLY A 21 6.13 10.96 -9.14
N HIS A 22 5.57 11.59 -8.11
CA HIS A 22 6.30 12.53 -7.31
C HIS A 22 7.47 11.74 -6.71
N VAL A 23 8.66 11.88 -7.29
CA VAL A 23 9.89 11.49 -6.62
C VAL A 23 9.91 12.36 -5.37
N LEU A 24 9.47 11.79 -4.24
CA LEU A 24 9.47 12.44 -2.95
C LEU A 24 10.95 12.64 -2.57
N ALA A 25 11.56 13.68 -3.11
CA ALA A 25 12.92 14.14 -2.80
C ALA A 25 13.06 14.56 -1.33
N ARG A 26 11.93 14.63 -0.60
CA ARG A 26 11.94 14.58 0.85
C ARG A 26 12.43 13.21 1.28
N ARG A 27 13.74 13.13 1.56
CA ARG A 27 14.31 12.09 2.43
C ARG A 27 13.33 11.88 3.58
N SER A 28 12.76 10.69 3.69
CA SER A 28 11.97 10.36 4.86
C SER A 28 12.88 10.51 6.06
N THR A 29 12.55 11.43 6.95
CA THR A 29 13.18 11.54 8.27
C THR A 29 12.73 10.39 9.19
N SER A 30 11.79 9.57 8.73
CA SER A 30 11.41 8.32 9.37
C SER A 30 12.45 7.25 9.05
N LEU A 31 12.98 6.62 10.10
CA LEU A 31 13.80 5.40 10.01
C LEU A 31 12.97 4.16 9.61
N ALA A 32 11.65 4.30 9.51
CA ALA A 32 10.77 3.22 9.07
C ALA A 32 11.13 2.79 7.64
N PRO A 33 11.38 1.48 7.40
CA PRO A 33 11.64 0.98 6.05
C PRO A 33 10.48 1.29 5.11
N ARG A 34 10.83 1.64 3.86
CA ARG A 34 9.85 1.96 2.80
C ARG A 34 9.90 0.86 1.75
N VAL A 35 8.77 0.22 1.54
CA VAL A 35 8.63 -0.91 0.61
C VAL A 35 7.66 -0.52 -0.49
N LEU A 36 8.16 -0.49 -1.72
CA LEU A 36 7.37 -0.29 -2.93
C LEU A 36 7.08 -1.64 -3.56
N VAL A 37 5.79 -1.96 -3.73
CA VAL A 37 5.32 -3.13 -4.47
C VAL A 37 4.78 -2.66 -5.82
N LEU A 38 5.33 -3.18 -6.91
CA LEU A 38 4.90 -2.86 -8.28
C LEU A 38 4.03 -3.98 -8.83
N GLY A 39 2.81 -3.64 -9.25
CA GLY A 39 1.81 -4.53 -9.84
C GLY A 39 0.68 -4.91 -8.88
N GLY A 40 -0.57 -4.70 -9.28
CA GLY A 40 -1.79 -5.00 -8.49
C GLY A 40 -2.37 -6.42 -8.69
N GLY A 41 -1.57 -7.37 -9.19
CA GLY A 41 -1.98 -8.77 -9.35
C GLY A 41 -1.97 -9.56 -8.03
N PHE A 42 -2.16 -10.89 -8.12
CA PHE A 42 -2.23 -11.76 -6.95
C PHE A 42 -1.00 -11.63 -6.05
N ALA A 43 0.20 -11.71 -6.64
CA ALA A 43 1.45 -11.57 -5.89
C ALA A 43 1.57 -10.19 -5.23
N GLY A 44 1.35 -9.10 -5.96
CA GLY A 44 1.54 -7.76 -5.40
C GLY A 44 0.60 -7.44 -4.24
N VAL A 45 -0.70 -7.75 -4.39
CA VAL A 45 -1.69 -7.52 -3.33
C VAL A 45 -1.41 -8.42 -2.12
N THR A 46 -1.12 -9.71 -2.34
CA THR A 46 -0.82 -10.64 -1.23
C THR A 46 0.47 -10.27 -0.51
N THR A 47 1.53 -9.87 -1.23
CA THR A 47 2.78 -9.37 -0.64
C THR A 47 2.54 -8.13 0.20
N ALA A 48 1.83 -7.13 -0.32
CA ALA A 48 1.55 -5.89 0.41
C ALA A 48 0.75 -6.17 1.71
N LEU A 49 -0.28 -7.01 1.62
CA LEU A 49 -1.10 -7.41 2.78
C LEU A 49 -0.32 -8.25 3.80
N ALA A 50 0.53 -9.18 3.33
CA ALA A 50 1.33 -10.02 4.21
C ALA A 50 2.38 -9.19 4.95
N LEU A 51 3.02 -8.23 4.27
CA LEU A 51 3.98 -7.32 4.87
C LEU A 51 3.31 -6.43 5.94
N ALA A 52 2.16 -5.83 5.61
CA ALA A 52 1.40 -5.04 6.57
C ALA A 52 0.99 -5.86 7.81
N ARG A 53 0.56 -7.11 7.61
CA ARG A 53 0.19 -8.02 8.71
C ARG A 53 1.37 -8.42 9.58
N ARG A 54 2.51 -8.77 8.98
CA ARG A 54 3.70 -9.23 9.70
C ARG A 54 4.40 -8.12 10.48
N CYS A 55 4.37 -6.88 9.97
CA CYS A 55 5.00 -5.75 10.64
C CYS A 55 4.10 -5.08 11.70
N ARG A 56 2.79 -5.40 11.72
CA ARG A 56 1.83 -4.82 12.65
C ARG A 56 2.25 -5.09 14.10
N GLY A 57 2.53 -4.02 14.84
CA GLY A 57 2.91 -4.09 16.26
C GLY A 57 4.38 -4.43 16.53
N VAL A 58 5.17 -4.74 15.49
CA VAL A 58 6.60 -5.07 15.63
C VAL A 58 7.47 -3.89 15.20
N LEU A 59 7.17 -3.30 14.04
CA LEU A 59 8.02 -2.34 13.36
C LEU A 59 7.15 -1.38 12.54
N PRO A 60 7.37 -0.05 12.63
CA PRO A 60 6.77 0.88 11.68
C PRO A 60 7.35 0.61 10.28
N VAL A 61 6.49 0.26 9.32
CA VAL A 61 6.85 0.08 7.90
C VAL A 61 5.88 0.88 7.03
N HIS A 62 6.41 1.50 5.98
CA HIS A 62 5.59 2.16 4.96
C HIS A 62 5.53 1.29 3.72
N VAL A 63 4.37 0.72 3.42
CA VAL A 63 4.13 -0.07 2.21
C VAL A 63 3.36 0.78 1.22
N THR A 64 3.83 0.83 -0.02
CA THR A 64 3.13 1.49 -1.13
C THR A 64 2.95 0.47 -2.25
N LEU A 65 1.71 0.24 -2.68
CA LEU A 65 1.39 -0.59 -3.84
C LEU A 65 1.09 0.34 -5.01
N VAL A 66 1.80 0.17 -6.12
CA VAL A 66 1.55 0.91 -7.36
C VAL A 66 1.09 -0.07 -8.43
N SER A 67 -0.01 0.26 -9.08
CA SER A 67 -0.62 -0.53 -10.14
C SER A 67 -1.15 0.42 -11.20
N ASP A 68 -1.08 0.00 -12.47
CA ASP A 68 -1.73 0.67 -13.60
C ASP A 68 -3.25 0.43 -13.61
N ARG A 69 -3.73 -0.55 -12.84
CA ARG A 69 -5.15 -0.86 -12.64
C ARG A 69 -5.58 -0.63 -11.19
N ASN A 70 -6.81 -0.15 -11.01
CA ASN A 70 -7.45 0.09 -9.71
C ASN A 70 -8.27 -1.10 -9.19
N PHE A 71 -8.23 -2.24 -9.87
CA PHE A 71 -8.91 -3.46 -9.47
C PHE A 71 -7.92 -4.63 -9.43
N PHE A 72 -8.16 -5.55 -8.50
CA PHE A 72 -7.53 -6.85 -8.48
C PHE A 72 -8.50 -7.86 -9.12
N LEU A 73 -8.07 -8.52 -10.19
CA LEU A 73 -8.83 -9.62 -10.78
C LEU A 73 -8.47 -10.92 -10.08
N PHE A 74 -9.49 -11.57 -9.53
CA PHE A 74 -9.40 -12.97 -9.19
C PHE A 74 -9.54 -13.78 -10.48
N THR A 75 -8.41 -13.95 -11.18
CA THR A 75 -8.33 -14.69 -12.45
C THR A 75 -8.94 -16.09 -12.42
N PRO A 76 -8.99 -16.86 -11.30
CA PRO A 76 -9.67 -18.14 -11.29
C PRO A 76 -11.16 -18.06 -11.60
N MET A 77 -11.85 -16.95 -11.28
CA MET A 77 -13.28 -16.79 -11.58
C MET A 77 -13.57 -16.13 -12.92
N LEU A 78 -12.54 -15.76 -13.69
CA LEU A 78 -12.73 -15.20 -15.03
C LEU A 78 -13.28 -16.26 -16.01
N ALA A 79 -13.03 -17.54 -15.76
CA ALA A 79 -13.57 -18.63 -16.56
C ALA A 79 -15.12 -18.65 -16.54
N GLU A 80 -15.74 -18.29 -15.42
CA GLU A 80 -17.21 -18.26 -15.31
C GLU A 80 -17.82 -17.00 -15.97
N ALA A 81 -17.08 -15.89 -16.01
CA ALA A 81 -17.56 -14.63 -16.58
C ALA A 81 -17.62 -14.62 -18.13
N ALA A 82 -17.05 -15.63 -18.79
CA ALA A 82 -17.01 -15.75 -20.25
C ALA A 82 -18.15 -16.61 -20.84
N THR A 83 -19.10 -17.05 -20.01
CA THR A 83 -20.25 -17.90 -20.38
C THR A 83 -21.54 -17.09 -20.42
#